data_AF-A0A1Y0G448-F1
#
_entry.id   AF-A0A1Y0G448-F1
#
_cell.length_a   1.000
_cell.length_b   1.000
_cell.length_c   1.000
_cell.angle_alpha   90.00
_cell.angle_beta   90.00
_cell.angle_gamma   90.00
#
_symmetry.space_group_name_H-M   'P 1'
#
loop_
_entity.id
_entity.type
_entity.pdbx_description
1 polymer ?
#
loop_
_entity_poly.entity_id
_entity_poly.type
_entity_poly.pdbx_seq_one_letter_code
_entity_poly.pdbx_strand_id
1 'polypeptide(L)'
;MSQWNSGPQLSPNVWYCVETAYYADTAYDELRMWVNGSLVHSVTSANDWNNGTLPANWLSDKFNYAMFGFHSFSGNTADVWMDDIVLSTEPIGCGTTLPTSSSSASSVASSVVPSSSSVASSVVSSVASSVASSIAVSSSSAANSSVASSANSSTNTNAAWDLDTEASYLNFVTTKNTHNVEVHSFGSLSGFISTGGVATVTIELDSVNTGIDIRNQRMRDLLFETASYPTATITVDVPATLLSSLSAGQTTQTDISASVNLHGVSTTVTTRVSVQRLSNSRVLVQSMAPVLPRAADFDLTDGVEALRSIANLTSISAAVPVDFALVFDAR
;
A
#
# COMPACT_ATOMS: atom_id res chain seq x y z
N MET A 1 -32.12 27.35 15.44
CA MET A 1 -32.76 26.10 14.95
C MET A 1 -33.26 26.16 13.51
N SER A 2 -33.38 27.32 12.85
CA SER A 2 -33.94 27.43 11.48
C SER A 2 -32.98 27.10 10.32
N GLN A 3 -31.73 26.71 10.59
CA GLN A 3 -30.72 26.46 9.54
C GLN A 3 -30.37 24.98 9.31
N TRP A 4 -30.78 24.07 10.20
CA TRP A 4 -30.66 22.64 9.91
C TRP A 4 -31.66 22.32 8.80
N ASN A 5 -31.15 21.98 7.60
CA ASN A 5 -31.86 21.77 6.32
C ASN A 5 -32.05 22.98 5.39
N SER A 6 -31.35 24.11 5.58
CA SER A 6 -31.42 25.23 4.62
C SER A 6 -30.37 25.18 3.50
N GLY A 7 -29.53 24.14 3.47
CA GLY A 7 -28.56 23.94 2.40
C GLY A 7 -29.25 23.57 1.07
N PRO A 8 -28.63 23.88 -0.08
CA PRO A 8 -29.18 23.49 -1.38
C PRO A 8 -29.29 21.96 -1.46
N GLN A 9 -30.41 21.49 -1.99
CA GLN A 9 -30.59 20.09 -2.30
C GLN A 9 -29.70 19.71 -3.49
N LEU A 10 -28.83 18.72 -3.30
CA LEU A 10 -28.05 18.13 -4.38
C LEU A 10 -28.87 17.01 -5.03
N SER A 11 -29.01 17.06 -6.35
CA SER A 11 -29.73 16.05 -7.12
C SER A 11 -28.90 14.77 -7.27
N PRO A 12 -29.50 13.58 -7.22
CA PRO A 12 -28.78 12.33 -7.47
C PRO A 12 -28.23 12.28 -8.90
N ASN A 13 -27.11 11.58 -9.09
CA ASN A 13 -26.42 11.39 -10.38
C ASN A 13 -25.96 12.68 -11.07
N VAL A 14 -25.68 13.73 -10.30
CA VAL A 14 -25.12 14.99 -10.79
C VAL A 14 -23.83 15.28 -10.04
N TRP A 15 -22.78 15.63 -10.77
CA TRP A 15 -21.52 16.09 -10.18
C TRP A 15 -21.67 17.53 -9.69
N TYR A 16 -21.21 17.77 -8.46
CA TYR A 16 -21.16 19.08 -7.85
C TYR A 16 -19.72 19.35 -7.42
N CYS A 17 -19.21 20.54 -7.74
CA CYS A 17 -18.01 21.02 -7.10
C CYS A 17 -18.39 21.60 -5.74
N VAL A 18 -17.76 21.10 -4.68
CA VAL A 18 -17.94 21.57 -3.31
C VAL A 18 -16.61 22.11 -2.82
N GLU A 19 -16.59 23.38 -2.45
CA GLU A 19 -15.41 24.04 -1.90
C GLU A 19 -15.73 24.47 -0.46
N THR A 20 -14.84 24.17 0.48
CA THR A 20 -14.93 24.64 1.87
C THR A 20 -13.62 25.31 2.24
N ALA A 21 -13.68 26.55 2.72
CA ALA A 21 -12.52 27.30 3.14
C ALA A 21 -12.63 27.67 4.62
N TYR A 22 -11.49 27.62 5.29
CA TYR A 22 -11.29 28.04 6.68
C TYR A 22 -10.28 29.19 6.68
N TYR A 23 -10.69 30.36 7.14
CA TYR A 23 -9.84 31.54 7.25
C TYR A 23 -9.55 31.80 8.72
N ALA A 24 -8.28 31.75 9.09
CA ALA A 24 -7.81 31.99 10.46
C ALA A 24 -6.95 33.26 10.58
N ASP A 25 -6.85 34.02 9.49
CA ASP A 25 -6.10 35.28 9.35
C ASP A 25 -7.02 36.51 9.31
N THR A 26 -8.29 36.32 9.65
CA THR A 26 -9.33 37.35 9.71
C THR A 26 -9.54 37.85 11.15
N ALA A 27 -10.33 38.91 11.33
CA ALA A 27 -10.64 39.44 12.66
C ALA A 27 -11.52 38.49 13.52
N TYR A 28 -12.28 37.63 12.86
CA TYR A 28 -13.03 36.51 13.42
C TYR A 28 -12.82 35.35 12.45
N ASP A 29 -12.35 34.21 12.92
CA ASP A 29 -12.11 33.02 12.10
C ASP A 29 -13.37 32.68 11.30
N GLU A 30 -13.23 32.45 10.00
CA GLU A 30 -14.35 32.25 9.10
C GLU A 30 -14.38 30.83 8.53
N LEU A 31 -15.59 30.32 8.35
CA LEU A 31 -15.87 29.15 7.51
C LEU A 31 -16.74 29.60 6.36
N ARG A 32 -16.39 29.20 5.14
CA ARG A 32 -17.23 29.44 3.96
C ARG A 32 -17.34 28.18 3.13
N MET A 33 -18.53 27.92 2.60
CA MET A 33 -18.80 26.76 1.75
C MET A 33 -19.49 27.21 0.48
N TRP A 34 -19.00 26.73 -0.65
CA TRP A 34 -19.56 26.97 -1.97
C TRP A 34 -19.95 25.66 -2.64
N VAL A 35 -21.00 25.72 -3.46
CA VAL A 35 -21.38 24.66 -4.41
C VAL A 35 -21.45 25.26 -5.80
N ASN A 36 -20.68 24.71 -6.73
CA ASN A 36 -20.54 25.23 -8.10
C ASN A 36 -20.21 26.74 -8.11
N GLY A 37 -19.34 27.17 -7.19
CA GLY A 37 -18.92 28.57 -7.02
C GLY A 37 -19.95 29.50 -6.36
N SER A 38 -21.16 29.02 -6.06
CA SER A 38 -22.17 29.79 -5.32
C SER A 38 -22.00 29.59 -3.81
N LEU A 39 -21.98 30.66 -3.02
CA LEU A 39 -21.86 30.57 -1.56
C LEU A 39 -23.16 30.01 -0.97
N VAL A 40 -23.06 28.88 -0.27
CA VAL A 40 -24.22 28.16 0.29
C VAL A 40 -24.26 28.17 1.81
N HIS A 41 -23.12 28.39 2.46
CA HIS A 41 -23.02 28.50 3.91
C HIS A 41 -21.81 29.34 4.30
N SER A 42 -21.94 30.06 5.42
CA SER A 42 -20.82 30.79 6.02
C SER A 42 -21.00 30.97 7.52
N VAL A 43 -19.90 30.92 8.25
CA VAL A 43 -19.74 31.39 9.62
C VAL A 43 -18.70 32.50 9.56
N THR A 44 -19.13 33.73 9.77
CA THR A 44 -18.28 34.94 9.71
C THR A 44 -18.40 35.79 10.97
N SER A 45 -19.29 35.41 11.90
CA SER A 45 -19.49 36.10 13.16
C SER A 45 -19.83 35.14 14.30
N ALA A 46 -19.62 35.61 15.53
CA ALA A 46 -20.00 34.89 16.74
C ALA A 46 -21.50 34.53 16.80
N ASN A 47 -22.36 35.31 16.14
CA ASN A 47 -23.80 35.12 16.16
C ASN A 47 -24.30 34.08 15.15
N ASP A 48 -23.43 33.59 14.27
CA ASP A 48 -23.79 32.62 13.23
C ASP A 48 -23.91 31.20 13.82
N TRP A 49 -23.36 30.98 15.03
CA TRP A 49 -23.36 29.69 15.70
C TRP A 49 -24.72 29.31 16.30
N ASN A 50 -25.24 28.15 15.91
CA ASN A 50 -26.54 27.66 16.38
C ASN A 50 -26.54 27.18 17.85
N ASN A 51 -25.37 26.87 18.44
CA ASN A 51 -25.23 26.25 19.77
C ASN A 51 -24.46 27.12 20.77
N GLY A 52 -24.49 28.45 20.58
CA GLY A 52 -23.78 29.40 21.43
C GLY A 52 -22.57 30.01 20.71
N THR A 53 -22.21 31.23 21.11
CA THR A 53 -21.16 32.00 20.46
C THR A 53 -19.79 31.39 20.74
N LEU A 54 -18.91 31.39 19.74
CA LEU A 54 -17.50 31.03 19.90
C LEU A 54 -16.59 32.27 19.90
N PRO A 55 -15.42 32.21 20.58
CA PRO A 55 -14.39 33.25 20.48
C PRO A 55 -13.95 33.51 19.04
N ALA A 56 -13.33 34.66 18.81
CA ALA A 56 -12.88 35.07 17.48
C ALA A 56 -11.83 34.14 16.86
N ASN A 57 -11.06 33.41 17.68
CA ASN A 57 -9.97 32.55 17.27
C ASN A 57 -10.32 31.05 17.43
N TRP A 58 -11.56 30.65 17.11
CA TRP A 58 -12.05 29.30 17.36
C TRP A 58 -11.32 28.20 16.57
N LEU A 59 -10.53 28.53 15.55
CA LEU A 59 -9.64 27.61 14.82
C LEU A 59 -8.24 27.44 15.45
N SER A 60 -7.86 28.24 16.46
CA SER A 60 -6.52 28.18 17.06
C SER A 60 -6.18 26.76 17.53
N ASP A 61 -5.08 26.22 16.99
CA ASP A 61 -4.55 24.89 17.30
C ASP A 61 -5.52 23.71 17.00
N LYS A 62 -6.56 23.95 16.20
CA LYS A 62 -7.59 22.93 15.91
C LYS A 62 -7.37 22.17 14.60
N PHE A 63 -6.70 22.76 13.62
CA PHE A 63 -6.55 22.16 12.30
C PHE A 63 -5.29 21.29 12.19
N ASN A 64 -5.39 20.02 12.60
CA ASN A 64 -4.25 19.08 12.62
C ASN A 64 -4.29 18.06 11.47
N TYR A 65 -5.48 17.72 10.96
CA TYR A 65 -5.67 16.77 9.87
C TYR A 65 -6.94 17.10 9.10
N ALA A 66 -7.00 16.68 7.84
CA ALA A 66 -8.20 16.70 7.01
C ALA A 66 -8.60 15.26 6.68
N MET A 67 -9.88 14.93 6.87
CA MET A 67 -10.46 13.63 6.50
C MET A 67 -11.65 13.88 5.59
N PHE A 68 -11.74 13.09 4.53
CA PHE A 68 -12.84 13.14 3.58
C PHE A 68 -13.63 11.84 3.67
N GLY A 69 -14.95 11.98 3.72
CA GLY A 69 -15.86 10.86 3.82
C GLY A 69 -17.30 11.35 3.84
N PHE A 70 -18.22 10.42 3.73
CA PHE A 70 -19.64 10.70 3.81
C PHE A 70 -20.25 9.93 4.98
N HIS A 71 -21.14 10.59 5.71
CA HIS A 71 -21.93 9.98 6.76
C HIS A 71 -23.41 10.28 6.50
N SER A 72 -24.24 9.23 6.36
CA SER A 72 -25.69 9.39 6.20
C SER A 72 -26.36 9.45 7.57
N PHE A 73 -26.97 10.59 7.89
CA PHE A 73 -27.90 10.73 9.01
C PHE A 73 -29.36 10.50 8.59
N SER A 74 -29.58 10.04 7.36
CA SER A 74 -30.89 9.66 6.85
C SER A 74 -31.09 8.15 6.94
N GLY A 75 -32.34 7.70 7.04
CA GLY A 75 -32.67 6.28 6.90
C GLY A 75 -32.50 5.72 5.48
N ASN A 76 -31.93 6.50 4.56
CA ASN A 76 -31.73 6.12 3.17
C ASN A 76 -30.34 5.53 2.95
N THR A 77 -30.26 4.50 2.10
CA THR A 77 -29.01 4.04 1.50
C THR A 77 -28.64 4.99 0.38
N ALA A 78 -27.48 5.64 0.48
CA ALA A 78 -26.95 6.51 -0.55
C ALA A 78 -25.48 6.19 -0.79
N ASP A 79 -25.12 6.05 -2.06
CA ASP A 79 -23.72 5.97 -2.49
C ASP A 79 -23.25 7.38 -2.87
N VAL A 80 -22.11 7.78 -2.32
CA VAL A 80 -21.49 9.08 -2.63
C VAL A 80 -20.14 8.82 -3.27
N TRP A 81 -19.98 9.31 -4.50
CA TRP A 81 -18.72 9.31 -5.23
C TRP A 81 -18.04 10.67 -5.07
N MET A 82 -16.76 10.64 -4.76
CA MET A 82 -15.91 11.83 -4.66
C MET A 82 -14.77 11.68 -5.66
N ASP A 83 -14.49 12.73 -6.41
CA ASP A 83 -13.40 12.80 -7.37
C ASP A 83 -12.70 14.16 -7.24
N ASP A 84 -11.45 14.25 -7.72
CA ASP A 84 -10.65 15.47 -7.73
C ASP A 84 -10.55 16.17 -6.35
N ILE A 85 -10.32 15.40 -5.28
CA ILE A 85 -10.13 15.94 -3.94
C ILE A 85 -8.78 16.67 -3.87
N VAL A 86 -8.83 17.99 -3.63
CA VAL A 86 -7.65 18.84 -3.48
C VAL A 86 -7.71 19.59 -2.15
N LEU A 87 -6.58 19.61 -1.44
CA LEU A 87 -6.36 20.46 -0.28
C LEU A 87 -5.37 21.56 -0.67
N SER A 88 -5.74 22.81 -0.42
CA SER A 88 -4.96 23.99 -0.78
C SER A 88 -5.00 25.01 0.36
N THR A 89 -3.94 25.83 0.45
CA THR A 89 -3.89 26.99 1.35
C THR A 89 -4.54 28.24 0.75
N GLU A 90 -4.92 28.18 -0.52
CA GLU A 90 -5.56 29.25 -1.28
C GLU A 90 -6.86 28.74 -1.94
N PRO A 91 -7.85 29.61 -2.19
CA PRO A 91 -9.08 29.25 -2.89
C PRO A 91 -8.77 28.62 -4.25
N ILE A 92 -9.38 27.47 -4.51
CA ILE A 92 -9.19 26.73 -5.77
C ILE A 92 -10.26 27.16 -6.77
N GLY A 93 -11.48 27.42 -6.28
CA GLY A 93 -12.63 27.71 -7.11
C GLY A 93 -13.17 26.48 -7.83
N CYS A 94 -14.46 26.51 -8.12
CA CYS A 94 -15.15 25.46 -8.87
C CYS A 94 -15.01 25.57 -10.39
N GLY A 95 -13.77 25.78 -10.88
CA GLY A 95 -13.38 26.00 -12.27
C GLY A 95 -14.48 25.77 -13.30
N THR A 96 -15.09 26.83 -13.81
CA THR A 96 -16.15 26.74 -14.83
C THR A 96 -15.56 26.37 -16.19
N THR A 97 -15.07 25.14 -16.35
CA THR A 97 -14.92 24.42 -17.62
C THR A 97 -14.59 22.96 -17.35
N LEU A 98 -15.44 22.04 -17.79
CA LEU A 98 -15.10 20.63 -18.01
C LEU A 98 -13.78 20.54 -18.82
N PRO A 99 -12.84 19.64 -18.49
CA PRO A 99 -11.64 19.49 -19.30
C PRO A 99 -12.00 18.80 -20.62
N THR A 100 -12.08 19.59 -21.69
CA THR A 100 -11.91 19.09 -23.06
C THR A 100 -10.49 18.55 -23.21
N SER A 101 -10.39 17.29 -23.58
CA SER A 101 -9.17 16.61 -24.04
C SER A 101 -8.38 17.48 -25.02
N SER A 102 -7.15 17.84 -24.67
CA SER A 102 -6.14 18.24 -25.66
C SER A 102 -4.73 17.87 -25.20
N SER A 103 -4.22 16.86 -25.89
CA SER A 103 -2.83 16.50 -26.04
C SER A 103 -1.95 17.70 -26.39
N SER A 104 -0.82 17.85 -25.70
CA SER A 104 0.37 18.48 -26.27
C SER A 104 1.61 17.78 -25.71
N ALA A 105 2.21 16.97 -26.59
CA ALA A 105 3.53 16.40 -26.41
C ALA A 105 4.57 17.52 -26.44
N SER A 106 5.35 17.64 -25.37
CA SER A 106 6.57 18.45 -25.37
C SER A 106 7.76 17.52 -25.60
N SER A 107 8.19 17.46 -26.85
CA SER A 107 9.47 16.89 -27.27
C SER A 107 10.61 17.77 -26.77
N VAL A 108 11.47 17.23 -25.90
CA VAL A 108 12.76 17.85 -25.57
C VAL A 108 13.86 16.99 -26.18
N ALA A 109 14.50 17.56 -27.20
CA ALA A 109 15.65 17.00 -27.87
C ALA A 109 16.86 16.95 -26.93
N SER A 110 17.61 15.85 -26.98
CA SER A 110 18.97 15.79 -26.45
C SER A 110 19.89 15.22 -27.53
N SER A 111 20.77 16.11 -27.99
CA SER A 111 21.91 15.87 -28.87
C SER A 111 22.98 15.04 -28.16
N VAL A 112 23.39 13.92 -28.74
CA VAL A 112 24.63 13.22 -28.36
C VAL A 112 25.45 12.90 -29.62
N VAL A 113 26.70 13.32 -29.55
CA VAL A 113 27.81 13.20 -30.52
C VAL A 113 28.28 11.73 -30.60
N PRO A 114 28.70 11.19 -31.75
CA PRO A 114 29.25 9.84 -31.81
C PRO A 114 30.76 9.88 -31.54
N SER A 115 31.25 8.93 -30.72
CA SER A 115 32.66 8.58 -30.63
C SER A 115 32.82 7.08 -30.88
N SER A 116 33.80 6.83 -31.73
CA SER A 116 34.17 5.65 -32.49
C SER A 116 34.94 4.57 -31.72
N SER A 117 35.01 3.38 -32.35
CA SER A 117 36.05 2.32 -32.22
C SER A 117 35.86 1.37 -31.02
N SER A 118 36.07 0.05 -31.08
CA SER A 118 36.63 -0.82 -32.12
C SER A 118 36.31 -2.28 -31.78
N VAL A 119 36.04 -3.06 -32.82
CA VAL A 119 35.97 -4.52 -32.86
C VAL A 119 37.36 -5.16 -32.66
N ALA A 120 37.39 -6.26 -31.91
CA ALA A 120 38.43 -7.27 -32.03
C ALA A 120 37.81 -8.66 -31.81
N SER A 121 37.82 -9.46 -32.87
CA SER A 121 37.56 -10.89 -32.86
C SER A 121 38.84 -11.64 -32.48
N SER A 122 38.73 -12.79 -31.82
CA SER A 122 39.04 -14.11 -32.41
C SER A 122 39.72 -15.14 -31.48
N VAL A 123 39.25 -16.38 -31.66
CA VAL A 123 39.90 -17.72 -31.64
C VAL A 123 40.31 -18.47 -30.36
N VAL A 124 39.51 -19.54 -30.11
CA VAL A 124 39.80 -20.97 -29.83
C VAL A 124 40.93 -21.41 -28.87
N SER A 125 40.59 -22.32 -27.93
CA SER A 125 40.85 -23.77 -28.09
C SER A 125 40.41 -24.61 -26.87
N SER A 126 39.88 -25.80 -27.17
CA SER A 126 39.85 -27.12 -26.48
C SER A 126 40.56 -27.27 -25.11
N VAL A 127 40.15 -28.16 -24.19
CA VAL A 127 40.11 -29.64 -24.31
C VAL A 127 39.15 -30.27 -23.27
N ALA A 128 38.58 -31.41 -23.67
CA ALA A 128 37.80 -32.34 -22.84
C ALA A 128 38.64 -33.07 -21.78
N SER A 129 37.99 -33.61 -20.75
CA SER A 129 38.12 -35.02 -20.33
C SER A 129 37.06 -35.45 -19.31
N SER A 130 36.45 -36.57 -19.67
CA SER A 130 35.58 -37.49 -18.91
C SER A 130 36.30 -38.19 -17.76
N VAL A 131 35.59 -38.57 -16.69
CA VAL A 131 35.55 -39.95 -16.18
C VAL A 131 34.24 -40.20 -15.41
N ALA A 132 33.66 -41.38 -15.62
CA ALA A 132 32.43 -41.89 -15.01
C ALA A 132 32.69 -42.81 -13.80
N SER A 133 31.58 -43.24 -13.18
CA SER A 133 31.39 -44.46 -12.36
C SER A 133 31.81 -44.35 -10.89
N SER A 134 31.13 -44.94 -9.89
CA SER A 134 30.10 -45.98 -9.87
C SER A 134 29.42 -46.06 -8.50
N ILE A 135 28.23 -46.68 -8.53
CA ILE A 135 27.34 -47.12 -7.46
C ILE A 135 28.01 -48.14 -6.53
N ALA A 136 27.68 -48.12 -5.23
CA ALA A 136 27.55 -49.34 -4.43
C ALA A 136 26.62 -49.12 -3.23
N VAL A 137 25.54 -49.91 -3.22
CA VAL A 137 24.59 -50.12 -2.12
C VAL A 137 25.23 -51.06 -1.10
N SER A 138 24.95 -50.87 0.19
CA SER A 138 25.11 -51.93 1.20
C SER A 138 24.03 -51.81 2.27
N SER A 139 23.34 -52.92 2.46
CA SER A 139 22.24 -53.18 3.37
C SER A 139 22.73 -53.92 4.62
N SER A 140 22.11 -53.66 5.78
CA SER A 140 21.96 -54.58 6.94
C SER A 140 21.22 -53.80 8.04
N SER A 141 19.94 -54.08 8.29
CA SER A 141 19.36 -55.12 9.18
C SER A 141 19.08 -54.61 10.59
N ALA A 142 17.81 -54.81 10.98
CA ALA A 142 17.10 -54.26 12.13
C ALA A 142 17.60 -54.68 13.51
N ALA A 143 17.32 -53.84 14.51
CA ALA A 143 16.96 -54.27 15.86
C ALA A 143 16.04 -53.25 16.55
N ASN A 144 15.16 -53.79 17.38
CA ASN A 144 13.92 -53.27 17.92
C ASN A 144 14.14 -52.46 19.22
N SER A 145 13.41 -51.35 19.42
CA SER A 145 13.09 -50.87 20.78
C SER A 145 11.91 -49.90 20.78
N SER A 146 10.85 -50.33 21.47
CA SER A 146 9.66 -49.57 21.83
C SER A 146 9.96 -48.47 22.85
N VAL A 147 9.51 -47.24 22.59
CA VAL A 147 9.22 -46.23 23.62
C VAL A 147 8.00 -45.42 23.20
N ALA A 148 7.01 -45.37 24.11
CA ALA A 148 5.89 -44.44 24.05
C ALA A 148 6.33 -43.09 24.61
N SER A 149 6.01 -42.00 23.93
CA SER A 149 5.81 -40.67 24.54
C SER A 149 5.32 -39.66 23.51
N SER A 150 4.06 -39.27 23.66
CA SER A 150 3.62 -37.91 23.97
C SER A 150 4.29 -36.69 23.34
N ALA A 151 3.40 -35.74 23.05
CA ALA A 151 3.59 -34.31 22.88
C ALA A 151 4.02 -33.86 21.48
N ASN A 152 2.99 -33.46 20.73
CA ASN A 152 3.07 -32.51 19.64
C ASN A 152 3.93 -31.34 20.11
N SER A 153 5.13 -31.24 19.56
CA SER A 153 6.07 -30.16 19.83
C SER A 153 5.39 -28.84 19.47
N SER A 154 5.04 -28.04 20.48
CA SER A 154 4.96 -26.61 20.32
C SER A 154 6.31 -26.16 19.80
N THR A 155 6.39 -25.81 18.52
CA THR A 155 7.51 -25.02 18.01
C THR A 155 7.56 -23.78 18.90
N ASN A 156 8.57 -23.71 19.78
CA ASN A 156 8.92 -22.49 20.49
C ASN A 156 9.36 -21.49 19.43
N THR A 157 8.40 -20.88 18.73
CA THR A 157 8.69 -19.68 17.97
C THR A 157 8.96 -18.64 19.04
N ASN A 158 10.21 -18.16 19.11
CA ASN A 158 10.64 -17.04 19.94
C ASN A 158 9.98 -15.75 19.42
N ALA A 159 8.65 -15.71 19.32
CA ALA A 159 7.85 -14.58 18.91
C ALA A 159 7.45 -13.80 20.17
N ALA A 160 7.76 -12.51 20.18
CA ALA A 160 7.27 -11.55 21.16
C ALA A 160 5.92 -10.95 20.74
N TRP A 161 5.67 -10.90 19.42
CA TRP A 161 4.43 -10.38 18.84
C TRP A 161 3.99 -11.26 17.68
N ASP A 162 2.70 -11.47 17.52
CA ASP A 162 2.09 -12.14 16.35
C ASP A 162 1.28 -11.12 15.54
N LEU A 163 1.24 -11.29 14.22
CA LEU A 163 0.39 -10.50 13.33
C LEU A 163 -1.08 -10.89 13.53
N ASP A 164 -1.94 -9.90 13.75
CA ASP A 164 -3.40 -10.06 13.66
C ASP A 164 -3.80 -10.01 12.19
N THR A 165 -4.01 -11.18 11.58
CA THR A 165 -4.36 -11.32 10.15
C THR A 165 -5.66 -10.60 9.79
N GLU A 166 -6.66 -10.59 10.68
CA GLU A 166 -7.97 -9.99 10.39
C GLU A 166 -7.91 -8.46 10.44
N ALA A 167 -7.04 -7.91 11.29
CA ALA A 167 -6.82 -6.48 11.40
C ALA A 167 -5.70 -5.94 10.49
N SER A 168 -5.09 -6.80 9.67
CA SER A 168 -3.97 -6.45 8.80
C SER A 168 -4.36 -6.53 7.32
N TYR A 169 -3.74 -5.69 6.50
CA TYR A 169 -3.85 -5.77 5.05
C TYR A 169 -2.54 -5.40 4.36
N LEU A 170 -2.42 -5.90 3.14
CA LEU A 170 -1.44 -5.46 2.16
C LEU A 170 -2.14 -5.40 0.80
N ASN A 171 -2.14 -4.23 0.20
CA ASN A 171 -2.70 -4.00 -1.12
C ASN A 171 -1.60 -3.66 -2.11
N PHE A 172 -1.86 -3.97 -3.37
CA PHE A 172 -1.01 -3.54 -4.46
C PHE A 172 -1.84 -3.04 -5.63
N VAL A 173 -1.27 -2.09 -6.37
CA VAL A 173 -1.95 -1.37 -7.42
C VAL A 173 -1.28 -1.67 -8.75
N THR A 174 -2.06 -2.03 -9.76
CA THR A 174 -1.56 -2.20 -11.13
C THR A 174 -2.19 -1.17 -12.04
N THR A 175 -1.40 -0.62 -12.97
CA THR A 175 -1.89 0.23 -14.04
C THR A 175 -1.76 -0.50 -15.37
N LYS A 176 -2.83 -0.57 -16.15
CA LYS A 176 -2.84 -1.14 -17.51
C LYS A 176 -3.39 -0.15 -18.52
N ASN A 177 -3.02 -0.33 -19.80
CA ASN A 177 -3.46 0.54 -20.90
C ASN A 177 -3.31 2.04 -20.56
N THR A 178 -2.22 2.38 -19.88
CA THR A 178 -1.84 3.74 -19.42
C THR A 178 -2.68 4.31 -18.27
N HIS A 179 -3.99 4.07 -18.20
CA HIS A 179 -4.88 4.78 -17.25
C HIS A 179 -5.81 3.89 -16.44
N ASN A 180 -5.89 2.59 -16.72
CA ASN A 180 -6.74 1.69 -15.96
C ASN A 180 -6.00 1.22 -14.71
N VAL A 181 -6.31 1.84 -13.59
CA VAL A 181 -5.76 1.52 -12.27
C VAL A 181 -6.68 0.53 -11.57
N GLU A 182 -6.10 -0.54 -11.02
CA GLU A 182 -6.83 -1.58 -10.30
C GLU A 182 -6.09 -1.87 -8.99
N VAL A 183 -6.85 -2.01 -7.90
CA VAL A 183 -6.36 -2.39 -6.58
C VAL A 183 -6.60 -3.87 -6.36
N HIS A 184 -5.61 -4.54 -5.79
CA HIS A 184 -5.63 -5.96 -5.47
C HIS A 184 -5.10 -6.18 -4.06
N SER A 185 -5.33 -7.36 -3.51
CA SER A 185 -4.89 -7.73 -2.18
C SER A 185 -4.42 -9.19 -2.11
N PHE A 186 -3.91 -9.57 -0.95
CA PHE A 186 -3.69 -10.97 -0.58
C PHE A 186 -4.62 -11.33 0.57
N GLY A 187 -5.30 -12.48 0.45
CA GLY A 187 -6.25 -12.96 1.46
C GLY A 187 -5.60 -13.61 2.68
N SER A 188 -4.32 -13.98 2.60
CA SER A 188 -3.61 -14.69 3.66
C SER A 188 -2.27 -14.03 3.95
N LEU A 189 -2.22 -13.39 5.12
CA LEU A 189 -1.04 -12.76 5.69
C LEU A 189 -0.78 -13.39 7.06
N SER A 190 0.48 -13.65 7.34
CA SER A 190 0.94 -14.06 8.67
C SER A 190 2.23 -13.34 9.01
N GLY A 191 2.58 -13.31 10.28
CA GLY A 191 3.83 -12.69 10.67
C GLY A 191 4.03 -12.69 12.17
N PHE A 192 5.24 -12.35 12.57
CA PHE A 192 5.62 -12.21 13.96
C PHE A 192 6.79 -11.25 14.10
N ILE A 193 7.00 -10.74 15.31
CA ILE A 193 8.24 -10.07 15.72
C ILE A 193 8.89 -10.95 16.76
N SER A 194 10.10 -11.41 16.48
CA SER A 194 10.84 -12.28 17.40
C SER A 194 11.29 -11.54 18.65
N THR A 195 11.62 -12.28 19.72
CA THR A 195 12.27 -11.74 20.92
C THR A 195 13.65 -11.14 20.63
N GLY A 196 14.28 -11.53 19.51
CA GLY A 196 15.51 -10.92 18.99
C GLY A 196 15.30 -9.63 18.20
N GLY A 197 14.06 -9.16 18.04
CA GLY A 197 13.74 -7.93 17.31
C GLY A 197 13.66 -8.10 15.80
N VAL A 198 13.65 -9.32 15.27
CA VAL A 198 13.44 -9.56 13.82
C VAL A 198 11.94 -9.70 13.55
N ALA A 199 11.38 -8.80 12.76
CA ALA A 199 10.03 -8.89 12.24
C ALA A 199 10.00 -9.66 10.92
N THR A 200 9.07 -10.60 10.79
CA THR A 200 8.84 -11.37 9.56
C THR A 200 7.37 -11.31 9.21
N VAL A 201 7.06 -10.93 7.97
CA VAL A 201 5.72 -11.01 7.38
C VAL A 201 5.78 -11.97 6.20
N THR A 202 4.87 -12.92 6.17
CA THR A 202 4.74 -13.92 5.10
C THR A 202 3.41 -13.71 4.40
N ILE A 203 3.47 -13.56 3.09
CA ILE A 203 2.34 -13.43 2.19
C ILE A 203 2.19 -14.77 1.48
N GLU A 204 1.03 -15.41 1.58
CA GLU A 204 0.73 -16.60 0.79
C GLU A 204 0.26 -16.16 -0.60
N LEU A 205 1.08 -16.42 -1.62
CA LEU A 205 0.86 -15.85 -2.96
C LEU A 205 -0.34 -16.48 -3.67
N ASP A 206 -0.73 -17.70 -3.29
CA ASP A 206 -1.97 -18.33 -3.77
C ASP A 206 -3.24 -17.56 -3.39
N SER A 207 -3.16 -16.78 -2.30
CA SER A 207 -4.26 -15.96 -1.79
C SER A 207 -4.46 -14.64 -2.55
N VAL A 208 -3.74 -14.41 -3.65
CA VAL A 208 -3.92 -13.22 -4.49
C VAL A 208 -5.37 -13.03 -4.89
N ASN A 209 -5.90 -11.84 -4.64
CA ASN A 209 -7.27 -11.48 -4.92
C ASN A 209 -7.34 -10.18 -5.72
N THR A 210 -7.82 -10.30 -6.96
CA THR A 210 -8.08 -9.20 -7.88
C THR A 210 -9.58 -8.97 -8.11
N GLY A 211 -10.45 -9.71 -7.42
CA GLY A 211 -11.89 -9.75 -7.67
C GLY A 211 -12.32 -10.50 -8.94
N ILE A 212 -11.38 -11.07 -9.71
CA ILE A 212 -11.65 -11.83 -10.94
C ILE A 212 -10.91 -13.17 -10.90
N ASP A 213 -11.64 -14.27 -10.79
CA ASP A 213 -11.05 -15.62 -10.58
C ASP A 213 -10.04 -16.04 -11.63
N ILE A 214 -10.36 -15.82 -12.91
CA ILE A 214 -9.44 -16.17 -14.00
C ILE A 214 -8.16 -15.33 -13.97
N ARG A 215 -8.22 -14.10 -13.47
CA ARG A 215 -7.03 -13.25 -13.28
C ARG A 215 -6.22 -13.72 -12.08
N ASN A 216 -6.88 -14.08 -10.97
CA ASN A 216 -6.20 -14.68 -9.81
C ASN A 216 -5.43 -15.94 -10.23
N GLN A 217 -6.06 -16.82 -11.02
CA GLN A 217 -5.41 -18.02 -11.56
C GLN A 217 -4.19 -17.67 -12.41
N ARG A 218 -4.32 -16.72 -13.35
CA ARG A 218 -3.20 -16.30 -14.19
C ARG A 218 -2.07 -15.66 -13.40
N MET A 219 -2.36 -14.89 -12.35
CA MET A 219 -1.34 -14.33 -11.48
C MET A 219 -0.57 -15.43 -10.73
N ARG A 220 -1.27 -16.45 -10.23
CA ARG A 220 -0.61 -17.62 -9.61
C ARG A 220 0.27 -18.39 -10.58
N ASP A 221 -0.24 -18.68 -11.78
CA ASP A 221 0.43 -19.58 -12.71
C ASP A 221 1.54 -18.90 -13.52
N LEU A 222 1.33 -17.64 -13.94
CA LEU A 222 2.18 -16.97 -14.92
C LEU A 222 3.08 -15.90 -14.34
N LEU A 223 2.71 -15.30 -13.20
CA LEU A 223 3.46 -14.21 -12.59
C LEU A 223 4.22 -14.67 -11.35
N PHE A 224 3.50 -15.20 -10.36
CA PHE A 224 4.10 -15.59 -9.09
C PHE A 224 4.65 -17.02 -9.10
N GLU A 225 4.21 -17.85 -10.05
CA GLU A 225 4.60 -19.26 -10.19
C GLU A 225 4.48 -19.99 -8.84
N THR A 226 3.30 -19.91 -8.20
CA THR A 226 3.12 -20.25 -6.77
C THR A 226 3.39 -21.71 -6.42
N ALA A 227 3.36 -22.60 -7.40
CA ALA A 227 3.82 -23.98 -7.23
C ALA A 227 5.31 -24.08 -6.87
N SER A 228 6.13 -23.13 -7.37
CA SER A 228 7.56 -23.02 -7.09
C SER A 228 7.85 -22.02 -5.97
N TYR A 229 7.09 -20.91 -5.93
CA TYR A 229 7.25 -19.83 -4.97
C TYR A 229 5.93 -19.59 -4.23
N PRO A 230 5.58 -20.41 -3.23
CA PRO A 230 4.26 -20.33 -2.58
C PRO A 230 4.11 -19.07 -1.72
N THR A 231 5.21 -18.46 -1.30
CA THR A 231 5.20 -17.31 -0.41
C THR A 231 6.14 -16.21 -0.87
N ALA A 232 5.79 -14.97 -0.50
CA ALA A 232 6.73 -13.87 -0.40
C ALA A 232 7.00 -13.57 1.08
N THR A 233 8.26 -13.29 1.41
CA THR A 233 8.68 -13.06 2.80
C THR A 233 9.36 -11.70 2.94
N ILE A 234 8.90 -10.91 3.89
CA ILE A 234 9.46 -9.61 4.23
C ILE A 234 10.10 -9.73 5.60
N THR A 235 11.38 -9.39 5.71
CA THR A 235 12.13 -9.44 6.98
C THR A 235 12.74 -8.08 7.30
N VAL A 236 12.59 -7.62 8.54
CA VAL A 236 13.10 -6.33 9.02
C VAL A 236 13.72 -6.51 10.40
N ASP A 237 14.91 -5.97 10.60
CA ASP A 237 15.49 -5.78 11.93
C ASP A 237 14.82 -4.57 12.61
N VAL A 238 13.97 -4.83 13.59
CA VAL A 238 13.28 -3.80 14.37
C VAL A 238 14.24 -3.22 15.40
N PRO A 239 14.46 -1.89 15.42
CA PRO A 239 15.29 -1.27 16.46
C PRO A 239 14.76 -1.61 17.85
N ALA A 240 15.62 -2.13 18.74
CA ALA A 240 15.23 -2.67 20.05
C ALA A 240 14.46 -1.67 20.93
N THR A 241 14.69 -0.37 20.75
CA THR A 241 14.03 0.71 21.49
C THR A 241 12.74 1.20 20.84
N LEU A 242 12.45 0.83 19.59
CA LEU A 242 11.34 1.40 18.82
C LEU A 242 10.01 1.19 19.54
N LEU A 243 9.66 -0.08 19.81
CA LEU A 243 8.38 -0.41 20.42
C LEU A 243 8.31 -0.07 21.91
N SER A 244 9.42 -0.23 22.64
CA SER A 244 9.48 0.01 24.09
C SER A 244 9.46 1.49 24.46
N SER A 245 9.88 2.37 23.55
CA SER A 245 9.86 3.83 23.73
C SER A 245 8.47 4.46 23.61
N LEU A 246 7.53 3.78 22.95
CA LEU A 246 6.18 4.29 22.72
C LEU A 246 5.27 3.99 23.90
N SER A 247 4.57 5.00 24.41
CA SER A 247 3.41 4.81 25.29
C SER A 247 2.15 4.50 24.49
N ALA A 248 1.13 3.89 25.09
CA ALA A 248 -0.15 3.68 24.43
C ALA A 248 -0.73 5.03 23.91
N GLY A 249 -1.22 5.03 22.67
CA GLY A 249 -1.67 6.20 21.93
C GLY A 249 -0.55 6.96 21.19
N GLN A 250 0.73 6.71 21.49
CA GLN A 250 1.84 7.39 20.81
C GLN A 250 2.17 6.77 19.47
N THR A 251 2.62 7.64 18.57
CA THR A 251 3.08 7.31 17.22
C THR A 251 4.50 7.85 17.03
N THR A 252 5.33 7.09 16.33
CA THR A 252 6.60 7.56 15.79
C THR A 252 6.70 7.21 14.31
N GLN A 253 7.61 7.88 13.61
CA GLN A 253 7.91 7.59 12.22
C GLN A 253 9.37 7.17 12.12
N THR A 254 9.66 6.15 11.32
CA THR A 254 11.02 5.67 11.15
C THR A 254 11.22 5.09 9.76
N ASP A 255 12.45 5.19 9.26
CA ASP A 255 12.86 4.52 8.03
C ASP A 255 13.26 3.10 8.38
N ILE A 256 12.70 2.13 7.65
CA ILE A 256 13.06 0.71 7.75
C ILE A 256 13.71 0.27 6.45
N SER A 257 14.67 -0.65 6.55
CA SER A 257 15.20 -1.38 5.39
C SER A 257 14.80 -2.83 5.54
N ALA A 258 13.94 -3.29 4.64
CA ALA A 258 13.41 -4.64 4.63
C ALA A 258 14.13 -5.49 3.59
N SER A 259 14.46 -6.73 3.93
CA SER A 259 14.78 -7.76 2.93
C SER A 259 13.47 -8.37 2.45
N VAL A 260 13.13 -8.14 1.17
CA VAL A 260 11.95 -8.72 0.53
C VAL A 260 12.40 -9.87 -0.35
N ASN A 261 11.94 -11.08 -0.04
CA ASN A 261 12.08 -12.24 -0.91
C ASN A 261 10.75 -12.48 -1.64
N LEU A 262 10.78 -12.39 -2.97
CA LEU A 262 9.65 -12.62 -3.85
C LEU A 262 10.17 -13.31 -5.10
N HIS A 263 9.48 -14.38 -5.53
CA HIS A 263 9.86 -15.13 -6.73
C HIS A 263 11.30 -15.67 -6.69
N GLY A 264 11.76 -16.06 -5.50
CA GLY A 264 13.13 -16.57 -5.27
C GLY A 264 14.23 -15.49 -5.23
N VAL A 265 13.90 -14.24 -5.53
CA VAL A 265 14.85 -13.11 -5.54
C VAL A 265 14.71 -12.31 -4.25
N SER A 266 15.83 -12.01 -3.59
CA SER A 266 15.87 -11.16 -2.39
C SER A 266 16.43 -9.77 -2.71
N THR A 267 15.63 -8.75 -2.44
CA THR A 267 15.99 -7.34 -2.67
C THR A 267 15.75 -6.51 -1.42
N THR A 268 16.67 -5.58 -1.12
CA THR A 268 16.49 -4.62 -0.03
C THR A 268 15.57 -3.49 -0.47
N VAL A 269 14.51 -3.26 0.29
CA VAL A 269 13.53 -2.19 0.07
C VAL A 269 13.51 -1.27 1.29
N THR A 270 13.81 0.00 1.07
CA THR A 270 13.75 1.03 2.13
C THR A 270 12.44 1.80 2.02
N THR A 271 11.74 1.97 3.13
CA THR A 271 10.50 2.75 3.20
C THR A 271 10.35 3.43 4.55
N ARG A 272 9.57 4.51 4.60
CA ARG A 272 9.18 5.19 5.83
C ARG A 272 7.87 4.62 6.34
N VAL A 273 7.84 4.24 7.61
CA VAL A 273 6.65 3.70 8.27
C VAL A 273 6.25 4.57 9.46
N SER A 274 4.94 4.61 9.69
CA SER A 274 4.34 5.06 10.94
C SER A 274 4.16 3.86 11.86
N VAL A 275 4.63 3.96 13.10
CA VAL A 275 4.49 2.94 14.13
C VAL A 275 3.72 3.54 15.29
N GLN A 276 2.52 3.04 15.53
CA GLN A 276 1.64 3.48 16.60
C GLN A 276 1.44 2.37 17.62
N ARG A 277 1.62 2.69 18.90
CA ARG A 277 1.26 1.78 19.97
C ARG A 277 -0.20 1.99 20.35
N LEU A 278 -1.09 1.11 19.89
CA LEU A 278 -2.53 1.21 20.13
C LEU A 278 -2.88 0.91 21.60
N SER A 279 -2.19 -0.06 22.20
CA SER A 279 -2.31 -0.43 23.61
C SER A 279 -0.98 -0.97 24.13
N ASN A 280 -0.93 -1.38 25.41
CA ASN A 280 0.27 -2.01 25.97
C ASN A 280 0.68 -3.29 25.21
N SER A 281 -0.27 -3.97 24.58
CA SER A 281 -0.09 -5.26 23.92
C SER A 281 -0.48 -5.24 22.44
N ARG A 282 -0.66 -4.06 21.83
CA ARG A 282 -1.07 -3.94 20.42
C ARG A 282 -0.38 -2.78 19.71
N VAL A 283 0.18 -3.05 18.55
CA VAL A 283 0.90 -2.08 17.71
C VAL A 283 0.35 -2.12 16.29
N LEU A 284 0.28 -0.94 15.67
CA LEU A 284 -0.07 -0.75 14.26
C LEU A 284 1.15 -0.19 13.52
N VAL A 285 1.48 -0.79 12.37
CA VAL A 285 2.55 -0.34 11.49
C VAL A 285 1.97 -0.07 10.11
N GLN A 286 2.20 1.12 9.56
CA GLN A 286 1.65 1.53 8.26
C GLN A 286 2.71 2.16 7.38
N SER A 287 2.63 1.92 6.08
CA SER A 287 3.43 2.65 5.09
C SER A 287 3.04 4.13 5.07
N MET A 288 4.00 5.04 5.16
CA MET A 288 3.73 6.49 5.06
C MET A 288 3.59 7.00 3.62
N ALA A 289 4.14 6.24 2.69
CA ALA A 289 3.96 6.42 1.25
C ALA A 289 3.96 5.03 0.60
N PRO A 290 3.32 4.87 -0.57
CA PRO A 290 3.36 3.61 -1.30
C PRO A 290 4.80 3.20 -1.56
N VAL A 291 5.11 1.93 -1.28
CA VAL A 291 6.35 1.31 -1.71
C VAL A 291 6.21 1.03 -3.21
N LEU A 292 7.24 1.29 -4.01
CA LEU A 292 7.19 1.12 -5.47
C LEU A 292 8.15 0.03 -5.95
N PRO A 293 7.94 -1.26 -5.61
CA PRO A 293 8.68 -2.35 -6.22
C PRO A 293 8.50 -2.34 -7.75
N ARG A 294 9.55 -2.78 -8.46
CA ARG A 294 9.50 -2.98 -9.91
C ARG A 294 9.60 -4.46 -10.20
N ALA A 295 8.87 -4.92 -11.21
CA ALA A 295 8.87 -6.33 -11.64
C ALA A 295 10.28 -6.86 -11.92
N ALA A 296 11.14 -6.04 -12.53
CA ALA A 296 12.51 -6.40 -12.83
C ALA A 296 13.40 -6.63 -11.59
N ASP A 297 13.05 -6.07 -10.43
CA ASP A 297 13.82 -6.24 -9.19
C ASP A 297 13.59 -7.64 -8.55
N PHE A 298 12.63 -8.42 -9.09
CA PHE A 298 12.22 -9.74 -8.59
C PHE A 298 12.05 -10.78 -9.71
N ASP A 299 12.65 -10.56 -10.89
CA ASP A 299 12.51 -11.44 -12.06
C ASP A 299 11.06 -11.73 -12.49
N LEU A 300 10.17 -10.75 -12.32
CA LEU A 300 8.74 -10.87 -12.66
C LEU A 300 8.36 -10.28 -14.04
N THR A 301 9.31 -9.70 -14.77
CA THR A 301 9.04 -9.00 -16.04
C THR A 301 8.37 -9.90 -17.09
N ASP A 302 8.84 -11.13 -17.23
CA ASP A 302 8.29 -12.09 -18.21
C ASP A 302 6.86 -12.50 -17.84
N GLY A 303 6.59 -12.67 -16.54
CA GLY A 303 5.23 -12.94 -16.05
C GLY A 303 4.27 -11.77 -16.30
N VAL A 304 4.73 -10.53 -16.11
CA VAL A 304 3.95 -9.33 -16.46
C VAL A 304 3.63 -9.29 -17.96
N GLU A 305 4.60 -9.61 -18.83
CA GLU A 305 4.37 -9.68 -20.27
C GLU A 305 3.43 -10.83 -20.68
N ALA A 306 3.52 -11.98 -20.02
CA ALA A 306 2.59 -13.09 -20.23
C ALA A 306 1.15 -12.67 -19.87
N LEU A 307 0.95 -12.00 -18.74
CA LEU A 307 -0.34 -11.44 -18.32
C LEU A 307 -0.87 -10.40 -19.31
N ARG A 308 -0.01 -9.50 -19.79
CA ARG A 308 -0.36 -8.49 -20.79
C ARG A 308 -0.83 -9.15 -22.08
N SER A 309 -0.08 -10.15 -22.57
CA SER A 309 -0.37 -10.86 -23.82
C SER A 309 -1.68 -11.64 -23.75
N ILE A 310 -1.88 -12.45 -22.71
CA ILE A 310 -3.07 -13.32 -22.56
C ILE A 310 -4.37 -12.52 -22.31
N ALA A 311 -4.25 -11.29 -21.82
CA ALA A 311 -5.37 -10.37 -21.65
C ALA A 311 -5.52 -9.39 -22.82
N ASN A 312 -4.69 -9.51 -23.88
CA ASN A 312 -4.67 -8.62 -25.05
C ASN A 312 -4.59 -7.14 -24.66
N LEU A 313 -3.73 -6.81 -23.70
CA LEU A 313 -3.51 -5.46 -23.21
C LEU A 313 -2.38 -4.76 -23.99
N THR A 314 -2.49 -3.45 -24.16
CA THR A 314 -1.46 -2.63 -24.79
C THR A 314 -0.24 -2.50 -23.87
N SER A 315 -0.46 -2.36 -22.57
CA SER A 315 0.60 -2.20 -21.58
C SER A 315 0.14 -2.61 -20.17
N ILE A 316 1.10 -3.03 -19.35
CA ILE A 316 0.99 -3.11 -17.89
C ILE A 316 2.22 -2.38 -17.33
N SER A 317 2.04 -1.52 -16.33
CA SER A 317 3.15 -0.84 -15.66
C SER A 317 4.04 -1.86 -14.93
N ALA A 318 5.36 -1.74 -15.09
CA ALA A 318 6.33 -2.55 -14.36
C ALA A 318 6.51 -2.08 -12.90
N ALA A 319 6.13 -0.85 -12.56
CA ALA A 319 6.12 -0.33 -11.20
C ALA A 319 4.74 -0.55 -10.57
N VAL A 320 4.73 -1.15 -9.38
CA VAL A 320 3.51 -1.58 -8.67
C VAL A 320 3.49 -0.91 -7.31
N PRO A 321 2.65 0.11 -7.08
CA PRO A 321 2.48 0.67 -5.75
C PRO A 321 1.95 -0.37 -4.76
N VAL A 322 2.54 -0.43 -3.58
CA VAL A 322 2.16 -1.32 -2.48
C VAL A 322 1.95 -0.49 -1.22
N ASP A 323 0.81 -0.70 -0.56
CA ASP A 323 0.48 -0.12 0.73
C ASP A 323 0.11 -1.21 1.73
N PHE A 324 0.32 -0.94 3.01
CA PHE A 324 0.01 -1.89 4.06
C PHE A 324 -0.37 -1.20 5.37
N ALA A 325 -1.20 -1.89 6.14
CA ALA A 325 -1.38 -1.68 7.57
C ALA A 325 -1.30 -3.03 8.26
N LEU A 326 -0.34 -3.17 9.17
CA LEU A 326 -0.06 -4.43 9.84
C LEU A 326 -0.24 -4.23 11.33
N VAL A 327 -1.10 -5.05 11.92
CA VAL A 327 -1.37 -5.03 13.35
C VAL A 327 -0.69 -6.22 13.99
N PHE A 328 0.02 -5.95 15.09
CA PHE A 328 0.70 -6.97 15.87
C PHE A 328 0.19 -6.93 17.31
N ASP A 329 -0.14 -8.10 17.86
CA ASP A 329 -0.50 -8.29 19.25
C ASP A 329 0.65 -9.00 19.99
N ALA A 330 0.92 -8.57 21.22
CA ALA A 330 1.93 -9.19 22.07
C ALA A 330 1.47 -10.60 22.48
N ARG A 331 2.41 -11.55 22.51
CA ARG A 331 2.17 -12.90 23.04
C ARG A 331 2.02 -12.96 24.55
#